data_AF-A0A7C7GI40-F1
#
_entry.id   AF-A0A7C7GI40-F1
#
_cell.length_a   1.000
_cell.length_b   1.000
_cell.length_c   1.000
_cell.angle_alpha   90.00
_cell.angle_beta   90.00
_cell.angle_gamma   90.00
#
_symmetry.space_group_name_H-M   'P 1'
#
loop_
_entity.id
_entity.type
_entity.pdbx_description
1 polymer ?
#
loop_
_entity_poly.entity_id
_entity_poly.type
_entity_poly.pdbx_seq_one_letter_code
_entity_poly.pdbx_strand_id
1 'polypeptide(L)' 'MKPKLQNIDHIHVFVSDRGDALDWYSNILGLKPLEEIIVLPESGPLMIRNNEGNINIALF' A
#
# COMPACT_ATOMS: atom_id res chain seq x y z
N MET A 1 6.40 16.66 27.90
CA MET A 1 5.22 16.10 27.21
C MET A 1 5.67 14.92 26.37
N LYS A 2 4.90 13.82 26.33
CA LYS A 2 5.13 12.78 25.32
C LYS A 2 4.66 13.31 23.95
N PRO A 3 5.41 13.11 22.86
CA PRO A 3 4.95 13.50 21.53
C PRO A 3 3.65 12.78 21.22
N LYS A 4 2.69 13.51 20.66
CA LYS A 4 1.44 12.91 20.17
C LYS A 4 1.71 12.25 18.82
N LEU A 5 1.06 11.12 18.56
CA LEU A 5 1.04 10.52 17.23
C LEU A 5 0.56 11.58 16.22
N GLN A 6 1.34 11.80 15.15
CA GLN A 6 1.02 12.80 14.13
C GLN A 6 0.34 12.17 12.93
N ASN A 7 0.87 11.04 12.44
CA ASN A 7 0.39 10.32 11.26
C ASN A 7 0.75 8.83 11.35
N ILE A 8 0.13 8.04 10.48
CA ILE A 8 0.55 6.66 10.17
C ILE A 8 1.32 6.73 8.85
N ASP A 9 2.54 6.21 8.83
CA ASP A 9 3.35 6.19 7.61
C ASP A 9 2.80 5.17 6.60
N HIS A 10 2.60 3.93 7.04
CA HIS A 10 2.02 2.86 6.24
C HIS A 10 1.39 1.75 7.12
N ILE A 11 0.60 0.88 6.50
CA ILE A 11 -0.04 -0.28 7.13
C ILE A 11 0.40 -1.56 6.43
N HIS A 12 0.71 -2.62 7.19
CA HIS A 12 1.01 -3.94 6.65
C HIS A 12 -0.25 -4.78 6.63
N VAL A 13 -0.54 -5.38 5.48
CA VAL A 13 -1.71 -6.25 5.30
C VAL A 13 -1.25 -7.53 4.62
N PHE A 14 -1.54 -8.66 5.26
CA PHE A 14 -1.32 -9.98 4.68
C PHE A 14 -2.54 -10.38 3.87
N VAL A 15 -2.34 -10.74 2.61
CA VAL A 15 -3.41 -11.13 1.68
C VAL A 15 -3.11 -12.49 1.06
N SER A 16 -4.15 -13.20 0.63
CA SER A 16 -3.98 -14.50 -0.02
C SER A 16 -3.37 -14.37 -1.42
N ASP A 17 -3.69 -13.30 -2.14
CA ASP A 17 -3.13 -12.95 -3.44
C ASP A 17 -2.96 -11.42 -3.53
N ARG A 18 -1.77 -10.97 -3.91
CA ARG A 18 -1.43 -9.53 -3.99
C ARG A 18 -2.02 -8.85 -5.22
N GLY A 19 -2.23 -9.58 -6.32
CA GLY A 19 -2.85 -9.08 -7.54
C GLY A 19 -4.35 -8.84 -7.35
N ASP A 20 -5.07 -9.82 -6.82
CA ASP A 20 -6.51 -9.68 -6.51
C ASP A 20 -6.74 -8.55 -5.50
N ALA A 21 -5.88 -8.44 -4.49
CA ALA A 21 -5.93 -7.35 -3.53
C ALA A 21 -5.66 -6.00 -4.18
N LEU A 22 -4.65 -5.90 -5.05
CA LEU A 22 -4.36 -4.67 -5.81
C LEU A 22 -5.58 -4.26 -6.64
N ASP A 23 -6.21 -5.17 -7.36
CA ASP A 23 -7.38 -4.89 -8.18
C ASP A 23 -8.54 -4.37 -7.32
N TRP A 24 -8.77 -5.00 -6.17
CA TRP A 24 -9.80 -4.54 -5.23
C TRP A 24 -9.47 -3.14 -4.69
N TYR A 25 -8.26 -2.92 -4.18
CA TYR A 25 -7.84 -1.63 -3.62
C TYR A 25 -7.82 -0.51 -4.67
N SER A 26 -7.48 -0.84 -5.92
CA SER A 26 -7.53 0.08 -7.05
C SER A 26 -8.97 0.46 -7.38
N ASN A 27 -9.86 -0.52 -7.47
CA ASN A 27 -11.26 -0.28 -7.89
C ASN A 27 -12.09 0.41 -6.80
N ILE A 28 -11.86 0.08 -5.52
CA ILE A 28 -12.67 0.59 -4.41
C ILE A 28 -12.08 1.88 -3.82
N LEU A 29 -10.77 1.95 -3.66
CA LEU A 29 -10.10 3.06 -2.97
C LEU A 29 -9.23 3.93 -3.88
N GLY A 30 -9.06 3.56 -5.15
CA GLY A 30 -8.22 4.31 -6.09
C GLY A 30 -6.72 4.28 -5.75
N LEU A 31 -6.28 3.32 -4.93
CA LEU A 31 -4.86 3.13 -4.62
C LEU A 31 -4.15 2.53 -5.83
N LYS A 32 -2.91 2.93 -6.04
CA LYS A 32 -2.09 2.48 -7.18
C LYS A 32 -0.75 1.99 -6.70
N PRO A 33 -0.08 1.09 -7.43
CA PRO A 33 1.30 0.73 -7.14
C PRO A 33 2.19 1.96 -7.11
N LEU A 34 3.19 1.97 -6.23
CA LEU A 34 4.23 2.99 -6.29
C LEU A 34 4.91 2.92 -7.67
N GLU A 35 5.01 4.06 -8.39
CA GLU A 35 5.42 4.14 -9.80
C GLU A 35 6.78 3.48 -10.12
N GLU A 36 7.62 3.24 -9.12
CA GLU A 36 8.92 2.57 -9.23
C GLU A 36 8.81 1.02 -9.29
N ILE A 37 7.62 0.47 -9.06
CA ILE A 37 7.35 -0.98 -9.02
C ILE A 37 6.37 -1.32 -10.15
N ILE A 38 6.88 -1.38 -11.37
CA ILE A 38 6.11 -1.77 -12.57
C ILE A 38 5.81 -3.29 -12.57
N VAL A 39 6.53 -4.06 -11.73
CA VAL A 39 6.43 -5.53 -11.63
C VAL A 39 6.21 -5.92 -10.17
N LEU A 40 5.26 -6.83 -9.91
CA LEU A 40 5.03 -7.39 -8.58
C LEU A 40 6.35 -7.96 -8.03
N PRO A 41 6.83 -7.50 -6.88
CA PRO A 41 8.12 -7.95 -6.37
C PRO A 41 8.07 -9.44 -6.02
N GLU A 42 9.06 -10.21 -6.51
CA GLU A 42 9.23 -11.62 -6.16
C GLU A 42 9.45 -11.82 -4.66
N SER A 43 10.04 -10.82 -3.99
CA SER A 43 10.25 -10.78 -2.55
C SER A 43 9.89 -9.42 -1.96
N GLY A 44 9.24 -9.42 -0.79
CA GLY A 44 8.81 -8.19 -0.11
C GLY A 44 7.42 -7.71 -0.52
N PRO A 45 6.94 -6.61 0.07
CA PRO A 45 5.57 -6.16 -0.13
C PRO A 45 5.37 -5.47 -1.48
N LEU A 46 4.15 -5.57 -2.02
CA LEU A 46 3.66 -4.65 -3.03
C LEU A 46 3.18 -3.37 -2.33
N MET A 47 3.88 -2.26 -2.55
CA MET A 47 3.51 -0.95 -2.02
C MET A 47 2.46 -0.29 -2.90
N ILE A 48 1.30 0.05 -2.31
CA ILE A 48 0.23 0.79 -2.96
C ILE A 48 -0.08 2.09 -2.21
N ARG A 49 -0.45 3.14 -2.93
CA ARG A 49 -0.74 4.47 -2.36
C ARG A 49 -1.81 5.26 -3.12
N ASN A 50 -2.36 6.27 -2.48
CA ASN A 50 -3.16 7.30 -3.16
C ASN A 50 -2.28 8.32 -3.89
N ASN A 51 -2.91 9.16 -4.72
CA ASN A 51 -2.22 10.19 -5.51
C ASN A 51 -1.53 11.24 -4.61
N GLU A 52 -2.08 11.53 -3.43
CA GLU A 52 -1.52 12.49 -2.48
C GLU A 52 -0.34 11.93 -1.67
N GLY A 53 -0.10 10.61 -1.74
CA GLY A 53 1.03 9.94 -1.09
C GLY A 53 0.97 9.86 0.44
N ASN A 54 -0.18 10.12 1.05
CA ASN A 54 -0.37 10.11 2.51
C ASN A 54 -1.10 8.86 3.03
N ILE A 55 -1.60 8.01 2.15
CA ILE A 55 -2.14 6.68 2.47
C ILE A 55 -1.23 5.67 1.79
N ASN A 56 -0.56 4.83 2.58
CA ASN A 56 0.35 3.81 2.07
C ASN A 56 0.02 2.44 2.69
N ILE A 57 -0.11 1.43 1.85
CA ILE A 57 -0.34 0.04 2.27
C ILE A 57 0.73 -0.85 1.65
N ALA A 58 1.30 -1.72 2.49
CA ALA A 58 2.23 -2.77 2.11
C ALA A 58 1.47 -4.11 2.07
N LEU A 59 1.26 -4.65 0.87
CA LEU A 59 0.62 -5.95 0.68
C LEU A 59 1.66 -7.07 0.70
N PHE A 60 1.54 -7.97 1.68
CA PHE A 60 2.36 -9.17 1.82
C PHE A 60 1.61 -10.41 1.33
#